data_AF-A0A3S2VV53-F1
#
_entry.id   AF-A0A3S2VV53-F1
#
_cell.length_a   1.000
_cell.length_b   1.000
_cell.length_c   1.000
_cell.angle_alpha   90.00
_cell.angle_beta   90.00
_cell.angle_gamma   90.00
#
_symmetry.space_group_name_H-M   'P 1'
#
loop_
_entity.id
_entity.type
_entity.pdbx_description
1 polymer ?
#
loop_
_entity_poly.entity_id
_entity_poly.type
_entity_poly.pdbx_seq_one_letter_code
_entity_poly.pdbx_strand_id
1 'polypeptide(L)'
;MATKRTATGASLPERLDAARAAVEAARTARDEIAELPERSRAETRERMRLMLQAAAEDPARTLRAHVLTAQAGHRADGPMLGATVAGDMTGALAALLGVDHMLEMLAPILARIPDGPPSAERARLLADADAALFAAELAEEKIVVQLEAQGLPVVRRADADPRAVLWMDDDAEAAA
;
A
#
# COMPACT_ATOMS: atom_id res chain seq x y z
N MET A 1 -6.73 -3.44 -61.59
CA MET A 1 -5.82 -2.42 -61.02
C MET A 1 -6.33 -2.04 -59.64
N ALA A 2 -5.40 -1.77 -58.72
CA ALA A 2 -5.53 -1.88 -57.27
C ALA A 2 -6.58 -0.98 -56.59
N THR A 3 -7.34 -1.56 -55.65
CA THR A 3 -7.96 -0.84 -54.54
C THR A 3 -7.42 -1.42 -53.23
N LYS A 4 -6.23 -0.94 -52.82
CA LYS A 4 -5.72 -1.11 -51.45
C LYS A 4 -6.56 -0.22 -50.52
N ARG A 5 -7.58 -0.78 -49.86
CA ARG A 5 -8.11 -0.21 -48.61
C ARG A 5 -7.37 -0.87 -47.45
N THR A 6 -6.36 -0.20 -46.94
CA THR A 6 -5.65 -0.63 -45.72
C THR A 6 -5.50 0.59 -44.83
N ALA A 7 -6.54 0.85 -44.03
CA ALA A 7 -6.49 1.59 -42.77
C ALA A 7 -7.89 1.53 -42.13
N THR A 8 -8.34 0.33 -41.77
CA THR A 8 -9.50 0.20 -40.88
C THR A 8 -9.00 0.50 -39.47
N GLY A 9 -8.86 1.78 -39.13
CA GLY A 9 -8.63 2.20 -37.75
C GLY A 9 -9.84 1.78 -36.90
N ALA A 10 -9.59 1.35 -35.67
CA ALA A 10 -10.66 1.04 -34.73
C ALA A 10 -11.60 2.26 -34.57
N SER A 11 -12.90 1.99 -34.55
CA SER A 11 -13.93 3.01 -34.31
C SER A 11 -13.76 3.63 -32.92
N LEU A 12 -14.31 4.83 -32.70
CA LEU A 12 -14.22 5.49 -31.39
C LEU A 12 -14.83 4.67 -30.24
N PRO A 13 -15.99 3.99 -30.39
CA PRO A 13 -16.49 3.07 -29.37
C PRO A 13 -15.54 1.91 -29.06
N GLU A 14 -14.96 1.28 -30.09
CA GLU A 14 -13.97 0.21 -29.88
C GLU A 14 -12.71 0.72 -29.16
N ARG A 15 -12.31 1.97 -29.44
CA ARG A 15 -11.20 2.63 -28.72
C ARG A 15 -11.56 2.92 -27.26
N LEU A 16 -12.81 3.30 -26.97
CA LEU A 16 -13.27 3.51 -25.58
C LEU A 16 -13.27 2.20 -24.80
N ASP A 17 -13.77 1.11 -25.40
CA ASP A 17 -13.75 -0.21 -24.77
C ASP A 17 -12.32 -0.69 -24.49
N ALA A 18 -11.40 -0.47 -25.45
CA ALA A 18 -9.99 -0.76 -25.26
C ALA A 18 -9.36 0.10 -24.15
N ALA A 19 -9.71 1.38 -24.05
CA ALA A 19 -9.22 2.27 -22.99
C ALA A 19 -9.71 1.83 -21.61
N ARG A 20 -10.98 1.45 -21.49
CA ARG A 20 -11.55 0.90 -20.25
C ARG A 20 -10.87 -0.39 -19.82
N ALA A 21 -10.63 -1.30 -20.77
CA ALA A 21 -9.87 -2.51 -20.49
C ALA A 21 -8.44 -2.19 -20.01
N ALA A 22 -7.80 -1.15 -20.54
CA ALA A 22 -6.49 -0.70 -20.09
C ALA A 22 -6.53 -0.12 -18.66
N VAL A 23 -7.58 0.64 -18.29
CA VAL A 23 -7.75 1.14 -16.92
C VAL A 23 -7.91 -0.02 -15.93
N GLU A 24 -8.76 -0.99 -16.25
CA GLU A 24 -8.97 -2.16 -15.37
C GLU A 24 -7.70 -3.02 -15.24
N ALA A 25 -6.93 -3.17 -16.33
CA ALA A 25 -5.64 -3.85 -16.30
C ALA A 25 -4.63 -3.11 -15.42
N ALA A 26 -4.54 -1.78 -15.55
CA ALA A 26 -3.65 -0.96 -14.72
C ALA A 26 -4.05 -1.01 -13.23
N ARG A 27 -5.35 -1.01 -12.95
CA ARG A 27 -5.89 -1.14 -11.59
C ARG A 27 -5.54 -2.49 -10.98
N THR A 28 -5.77 -3.57 -11.73
CA THR A 28 -5.38 -4.93 -11.30
C THR A 28 -3.88 -5.00 -10.98
N ALA A 29 -3.03 -4.47 -11.87
CA ALA A 29 -1.59 -4.48 -11.66
C ALA A 29 -1.17 -3.69 -10.41
N ARG A 30 -1.81 -2.55 -10.13
CA ARG A 30 -1.60 -1.77 -8.91
C ARG A 30 -1.99 -2.57 -7.67
N ASP A 31 -3.15 -3.23 -7.71
CA ASP A 31 -3.67 -4.00 -6.59
C ASP A 31 -2.78 -5.23 -6.29
N GLU A 32 -2.25 -5.90 -7.32
CA GLU A 32 -1.25 -6.97 -7.15
C GLU A 32 -0.01 -6.48 -6.40
N ILE A 33 0.49 -5.28 -6.69
CA ILE A 33 1.62 -4.68 -5.98
C ILE A 33 1.21 -4.31 -4.54
N ALA A 34 -0.02 -3.84 -4.34
CA ALA A 34 -0.53 -3.48 -3.03
C ALA A 34 -0.67 -4.70 -2.11
N GLU A 35 -0.98 -5.87 -2.66
CA GLU A 35 -1.05 -7.15 -1.94
C GLU A 35 0.32 -7.71 -1.55
N LEU A 36 1.41 -7.26 -2.17
CA LEU A 36 2.76 -7.66 -1.77
C LEU A 36 3.04 -7.21 -0.33
N PRO A 37 3.79 -8.02 0.46
CA PRO A 37 4.18 -7.65 1.81
C PRO A 37 4.85 -6.28 1.84
N GLU A 38 4.51 -5.45 2.83
CA GLU A 38 4.99 -4.06 2.90
C GLU A 38 6.51 -3.93 2.97
N ARG A 39 7.19 -4.96 3.45
CA ARG A 39 8.61 -4.95 3.77
C ARG A 39 9.25 -6.28 3.44
N SER A 40 10.53 -6.22 3.11
CA SER A 40 11.36 -7.42 3.04
C SER A 40 11.56 -8.04 4.44
N ARG A 41 11.92 -9.32 4.48
CA ARG A 41 12.30 -9.98 5.74
C ARG A 41 13.54 -9.36 6.37
N ALA A 42 14.48 -8.88 5.55
CA ALA A 42 15.68 -8.19 6.03
C ALA A 42 15.32 -6.89 6.75
N GLU A 43 14.48 -6.04 6.15
CA GLU A 43 14.00 -4.80 6.79
C GLU A 43 13.16 -5.09 8.03
N THR A 44 12.34 -6.15 8.00
CA THR A 44 11.55 -6.58 9.16
C THR A 44 12.45 -6.98 10.32
N ARG A 45 13.50 -7.77 10.05
CA ARG A 45 14.50 -8.18 11.04
C ARG A 45 15.24 -6.97 11.60
N GLU A 46 15.64 -6.03 10.75
CA GLU A 46 16.35 -4.83 11.20
C GLU A 46 15.46 -3.91 12.03
N ARG A 47 14.18 -3.74 11.65
CA ARG A 47 13.23 -3.00 12.46
C ARG A 47 13.00 -3.66 13.83
N MET A 48 12.90 -4.98 13.88
CA MET A 48 12.83 -5.71 15.15
C MET A 48 14.08 -5.51 15.99
N ARG A 49 15.27 -5.51 15.38
CA ARG A 49 16.52 -5.19 16.07
C ARG A 49 16.45 -3.81 16.73
N LEU A 50 16.10 -2.78 15.96
CA LEU A 50 15.99 -1.40 16.47
C LEU A 50 14.95 -1.29 17.61
N MET A 51 13.81 -1.98 17.48
CA MET A 51 12.80 -2.02 18.55
C MET A 51 13.33 -2.69 19.83
N LEU A 52 14.05 -3.81 19.70
CA LEU A 52 14.64 -4.52 20.83
C LEU A 52 15.77 -3.71 21.49
N GLN A 53 16.58 -3.00 20.69
CA GLN A 53 17.59 -2.07 21.20
C GLN A 53 16.96 -0.95 22.00
N ALA A 54 15.94 -0.27 21.44
CA ALA A 54 15.23 0.79 22.15
C ALA A 54 14.56 0.29 23.44
N ALA A 55 14.01 -0.92 23.42
CA ALA A 55 13.43 -1.55 24.61
C ALA A 55 14.47 -1.90 25.68
N ALA A 56 15.72 -2.20 25.27
CA ALA A 56 16.83 -2.52 26.16
C ALA A 56 17.52 -1.28 26.76
N GLU A 57 17.22 -0.06 26.28
CA GLU A 57 17.80 1.19 26.79
C GLU A 57 17.24 1.58 28.18
N ASP A 58 16.00 1.22 28.51
CA ASP A 58 15.41 1.45 29.83
C ASP A 58 14.70 0.19 30.40
N PRO A 59 15.48 -0.87 30.70
CA PRO A 59 14.92 -2.12 31.20
C PRO A 59 14.44 -1.95 32.65
N ALA A 60 15.02 -1.02 33.40
CA ALA A 60 14.67 -0.74 34.79
C ALA A 60 13.28 -0.10 34.93
N ARG A 61 12.90 0.80 34.03
CA ARG A 61 11.53 1.34 33.99
C ARG A 61 10.51 0.28 33.65
N THR A 62 10.80 -0.57 32.68
CA THR A 62 9.92 -1.67 32.24
C THR A 62 9.70 -2.67 33.38
N LEU A 63 10.79 -3.10 34.04
CA LEU A 63 10.72 -4.03 35.16
C LEU A 63 10.04 -3.41 36.38
N ARG A 64 10.28 -2.13 36.67
CA ARG A 64 9.62 -1.40 37.76
C ARG A 64 8.12 -1.25 37.53
N ALA A 65 7.69 -0.92 36.31
CA ALA A 65 6.27 -0.85 35.96
C ALA A 65 5.57 -2.20 36.19
N HIS A 66 6.23 -3.29 35.81
CA HIS A 66 5.77 -4.66 36.02
C HIS A 66 5.67 -5.09 37.48
N VAL A 67 6.70 -4.80 38.27
CA VAL A 67 6.68 -5.11 39.71
C VAL A 67 5.56 -4.33 40.40
N LEU A 68 5.36 -3.06 40.04
CA LEU A 68 4.31 -2.23 40.61
C LEU A 68 2.91 -2.71 40.24
N THR A 69 2.67 -3.16 39.00
CA THR A 69 1.38 -3.72 38.58
C THR A 69 1.11 -5.08 39.20
N ALA A 70 2.12 -5.96 39.28
CA ALA A 70 2.00 -7.25 39.97
C ALA A 70 1.71 -7.08 41.47
N GLN A 71 2.35 -6.11 42.13
CA GLN A 71 2.10 -5.78 43.54
C GLN A 71 0.73 -5.11 43.77
N ALA A 72 0.25 -4.32 42.81
CA ALA A 72 -1.09 -3.72 42.87
C ALA A 72 -2.21 -4.78 42.73
N GLY A 73 -1.99 -5.81 41.90
CA GLY A 73 -2.91 -6.95 41.76
C GLY A 73 -3.05 -7.82 43.02
N HIS A 74 -2.10 -7.75 43.96
CA HIS A 74 -2.18 -8.45 45.26
C HIS A 74 -2.92 -7.67 46.36
N ARG A 75 -3.39 -6.43 46.10
CA ARG A 75 -4.10 -5.59 47.08
C ARG A 75 -5.54 -5.22 46.70
N ALA A 76 -6.02 -5.63 45.53
CA ALA A 76 -7.33 -5.22 45.03
C ALA A 76 -8.38 -6.34 45.17
N ASP A 77 -9.08 -6.37 46.31
CA ASP A 77 -10.35 -7.09 46.48
C ASP A 77 -11.49 -6.35 45.73
N GLY A 78 -11.43 -6.34 44.40
CA GLY A 78 -12.45 -5.70 43.55
C GLY A 78 -12.54 -6.34 42.17
N PRO A 79 -13.72 -6.31 41.51
CA PRO A 79 -13.93 -7.02 40.26
C PRO A 79 -12.99 -6.49 39.18
N MET A 80 -12.04 -7.33 38.76
CA MET A 80 -11.10 -7.06 37.69
C MET A 80 -11.86 -6.80 36.39
N LEU A 81 -12.02 -5.53 36.04
CA LEU A 81 -12.21 -5.12 34.65
C LEU A 81 -10.88 -5.36 33.92
N GLY A 82 -10.67 -6.61 33.51
CA GLY A 82 -10.10 -7.00 32.20
C GLY A 82 -8.79 -6.40 31.71
N ALA A 83 -8.01 -5.69 32.52
CA ALA A 83 -6.69 -5.25 32.14
C ALA A 83 -5.75 -6.45 32.28
N THR A 84 -5.69 -7.27 31.22
CA THR A 84 -4.58 -8.16 30.95
C THR A 84 -3.30 -7.34 30.84
N VAL A 85 -2.74 -6.97 31.99
CA VAL A 85 -1.31 -6.64 32.11
C VAL A 85 -0.55 -7.96 32.03
N ALA A 86 -0.66 -8.64 30.88
CA ALA A 86 0.42 -9.48 30.39
C ALA A 86 1.51 -8.50 29.97
N GLY A 87 2.13 -7.84 30.95
CA GLY A 87 2.93 -6.69 30.64
C GLY A 87 4.12 -7.12 29.80
N ASP A 88 4.55 -6.18 28.98
CA ASP A 88 5.61 -6.40 28.02
C ASP A 88 6.96 -6.60 28.73
N MET A 89 7.47 -7.85 28.75
CA MET A 89 8.79 -8.19 29.30
C MET A 89 9.92 -8.04 28.26
N THR A 90 9.60 -7.58 27.04
CA THR A 90 10.54 -7.53 25.92
C THR A 90 11.80 -6.76 26.26
N GLY A 91 11.69 -5.60 26.91
CA GLY A 91 12.86 -4.80 27.30
C GLY A 91 13.76 -5.49 28.33
N ALA A 92 13.17 -6.15 29.33
CA ALA A 92 13.93 -6.89 30.35
C ALA A 92 14.62 -8.13 29.77
N LEU A 93 13.93 -8.86 28.88
CA LEU A 93 14.49 -10.02 28.18
C LEU A 93 15.59 -9.60 27.19
N ALA A 94 15.41 -8.49 26.47
CA ALA A 94 16.42 -7.97 25.54
C ALA A 94 17.70 -7.55 26.27
N ALA A 95 17.58 -6.94 27.45
CA ALA A 95 18.72 -6.59 28.29
C ALA A 95 19.42 -7.81 28.90
N LEU A 96 18.67 -8.86 29.28
CA LEU A 96 19.22 -10.06 29.90
C LEU A 96 19.86 -11.03 28.91
N LEU A 97 19.17 -11.31 27.80
CA LEU A 97 19.56 -12.31 26.81
C LEU A 97 20.41 -11.71 25.69
N GLY A 98 20.33 -10.40 25.49
CA GLY A 98 20.92 -9.72 24.34
C GLY A 98 19.99 -9.72 23.13
N VAL A 99 20.05 -8.62 22.36
CA VAL A 99 19.21 -8.40 21.17
C VAL A 99 19.43 -9.47 20.11
N ASP A 100 20.68 -9.86 19.83
CA ASP A 100 20.97 -10.84 18.78
C ASP A 100 20.44 -12.24 19.14
N HIS A 101 20.53 -12.65 20.41
CA HIS A 101 19.97 -13.93 20.84
C HIS A 101 18.43 -13.96 20.76
N MET A 102 17.78 -12.83 21.09
CA MET A 102 16.34 -12.70 20.86
C MET A 102 15.97 -12.80 19.38
N LEU A 103 16.74 -12.19 18.48
CA LEU A 103 16.51 -12.27 17.04
C LEU A 103 16.77 -13.68 16.46
N GLU A 104 17.64 -14.47 17.08
CA GLU A 104 17.82 -15.89 16.75
C GLU A 104 16.60 -16.70 17.18
N MET A 105 16.09 -16.50 18.39
CA MET A 105 14.87 -17.16 18.85
C MET A 105 13.65 -16.82 18.00
N LEU A 106 13.57 -15.58 17.48
CA LEU A 106 12.49 -15.13 16.60
C LEU A 106 12.70 -15.53 15.13
N ALA A 107 13.88 -16.01 14.74
CA ALA A 107 14.18 -16.34 13.34
C ALA A 107 13.22 -17.38 12.72
N PRO A 108 12.80 -18.46 13.41
CA PRO A 108 11.83 -19.41 12.87
C PRO A 108 10.45 -18.78 12.62
N ILE A 109 10.07 -17.76 13.39
CA ILE A 109 8.82 -17.03 13.20
C ILE A 109 8.94 -16.09 12.00
N LEU A 110 10.05 -15.34 11.93
CA LEU A 110 10.37 -14.46 10.79
C LEU A 110 10.45 -15.22 9.46
N ALA A 111 10.94 -16.45 9.48
CA ALA A 111 11.02 -17.30 8.29
C ALA A 111 9.65 -17.67 7.70
N ARG A 112 8.56 -17.59 8.50
CA ARG A 112 7.19 -17.88 8.06
C ARG A 112 6.48 -16.66 7.47
N ILE A 113 7.07 -15.47 7.59
CA ILE A 113 6.53 -14.24 7.00
C ILE A 113 6.89 -14.24 5.51
N PRO A 114 5.92 -14.02 4.60
CA PRO A 114 6.20 -13.88 3.17
C PRO A 114 7.20 -12.76 2.92
N ASP A 115 8.17 -13.00 2.04
CA ASP A 115 9.19 -12.01 1.70
C ASP A 115 8.64 -11.03 0.67
N GLY A 116 8.57 -9.75 1.03
CA GLY A 116 8.21 -8.67 0.13
C GLY A 116 9.44 -8.01 -0.49
N PRO A 117 9.25 -7.18 -1.54
CA PRO A 117 10.28 -6.27 -1.99
C PRO A 117 10.71 -5.31 -0.86
N PRO A 118 11.92 -4.74 -0.94
CA PRO A 118 12.31 -3.62 -0.08
C PRO A 118 11.26 -2.52 -0.08
N SER A 119 11.02 -1.90 1.07
CA SER A 119 9.97 -0.89 1.26
C SER A 119 10.05 0.28 0.26
N ALA A 120 11.27 0.76 -0.01
CA ALA A 120 11.52 1.80 -1.00
C ALA A 120 11.20 1.35 -2.44
N GLU A 121 11.48 0.08 -2.76
CA GLU A 121 11.18 -0.49 -4.06
C GLU A 121 9.67 -0.67 -4.24
N ARG A 122 8.96 -1.18 -3.22
CA ARG A 122 7.49 -1.28 -3.24
C ARG A 122 6.84 0.09 -3.43
N ALA A 123 7.34 1.11 -2.73
CA ALA A 123 6.83 2.48 -2.87
C ALA A 123 7.03 3.02 -4.29
N ARG A 124 8.18 2.75 -4.92
CA ARG A 124 8.42 3.10 -6.32
C ARG A 124 7.47 2.36 -7.26
N LEU A 125 7.31 1.05 -7.10
CA LEU A 125 6.41 0.24 -7.93
C LEU A 125 4.96 0.73 -7.84
N LEU A 126 4.49 1.08 -6.64
CA LEU A 126 3.16 1.67 -6.46
C LEU A 126 3.03 3.03 -7.15
N ALA A 127 4.04 3.91 -7.01
CA ALA A 127 4.03 5.21 -7.68
C ALA A 127 4.01 5.08 -9.21
N ASP A 128 4.78 4.14 -9.76
CA ASP A 128 4.81 3.85 -11.20
C ASP A 128 3.44 3.31 -11.67
N ALA A 129 2.82 2.42 -10.89
CA ALA A 129 1.49 1.88 -11.18
C ALA A 129 0.39 2.94 -11.08
N ASP A 130 0.43 3.82 -10.08
CA ASP A 130 -0.50 4.94 -9.93
C ASP A 130 -0.38 5.92 -11.12
N ALA A 131 0.84 6.17 -11.60
CA ALA A 131 1.07 7.00 -12.78
C ALA A 131 0.52 6.35 -14.06
N ALA A 132 0.70 5.03 -14.21
CA ALA A 132 0.16 4.28 -15.35
C ALA A 132 -1.38 4.25 -15.34
N LEU A 133 -1.99 4.04 -14.18
CA LEU A 133 -3.44 4.10 -14.00
C LEU A 133 -3.99 5.48 -14.37
N PHE A 134 -3.37 6.54 -13.86
CA PHE A 134 -3.77 7.91 -14.20
C PHE A 134 -3.65 8.20 -15.70
N ALA A 135 -2.58 7.75 -16.35
CA ALA A 135 -2.41 7.92 -17.80
C ALA A 135 -3.47 7.16 -18.60
N ALA A 136 -3.87 5.96 -18.16
CA ALA A 136 -4.93 5.19 -18.78
C ALA A 136 -6.30 5.87 -18.62
N GLU A 137 -6.61 6.38 -17.42
CA GLU A 137 -7.87 7.12 -17.16
C GLU A 137 -7.94 8.42 -17.96
N LEU A 138 -6.80 9.12 -18.11
CA LEU A 138 -6.73 10.30 -18.97
C LEU A 138 -6.97 9.97 -20.44
N ALA A 139 -6.45 8.83 -20.92
CA ALA A 139 -6.69 8.36 -22.28
C ALA A 139 -8.16 7.96 -22.50
N GLU A 140 -8.81 7.33 -21.50
CA GLU A 140 -10.26 7.07 -21.51
C GLU A 140 -11.03 8.39 -21.64
N GLU A 141 -10.76 9.38 -20.77
CA GLU A 141 -11.47 10.65 -20.76
C GLU A 141 -11.36 11.40 -22.09
N LYS A 142 -10.17 11.42 -22.70
CA LYS A 142 -9.98 12.03 -24.04
C LYS A 142 -10.91 11.42 -25.10
N ILE A 143 -11.18 10.12 -25.02
CA ILE A 143 -12.08 9.45 -25.95
C ILE A 143 -13.55 9.73 -25.60
N VAL A 144 -13.89 9.79 -24.31
CA VAL A 144 -15.23 10.17 -23.84
C VAL A 144 -15.59 11.56 -24.34
N VAL A 145 -14.71 12.55 -24.16
CA VAL A 145 -14.91 13.92 -24.64
C VAL A 145 -15.08 13.96 -26.17
N GLN A 146 -14.31 13.17 -26.92
CA GLN A 146 -14.44 13.07 -28.38
C GLN A 146 -15.81 12.51 -28.81
N LEU A 147 -16.31 11.50 -28.11
CA LEU A 147 -17.61 10.90 -28.37
C LEU A 147 -18.76 11.86 -28.01
N GLU A 148 -18.66 12.55 -26.88
CA GLU A 148 -19.63 13.57 -26.45
C GLU A 148 -19.68 14.75 -27.44
N ALA A 149 -18.53 15.20 -27.95
CA ALA A 149 -18.45 16.23 -28.98
C ALA A 149 -19.12 15.82 -30.31
N GLN A 150 -19.25 14.51 -30.57
CA GLN A 150 -19.98 13.97 -31.72
C GLN A 150 -21.48 13.78 -31.44
N GLY A 151 -21.96 14.17 -30.25
CA GLY A 151 -23.34 13.96 -29.82
C GLY A 151 -23.68 12.48 -29.57
N LEU A 152 -22.68 11.62 -29.43
CA LEU A 152 -22.90 10.21 -29.11
C LEU A 152 -23.14 10.07 -27.60
N PRO A 153 -24.13 9.27 -27.18
CA PRO A 153 -24.38 9.03 -25.76
C PRO A 153 -23.24 8.19 -25.17
N VAL A 154 -22.62 8.68 -24.10
CA VAL A 154 -21.57 7.96 -23.36
C VAL A 154 -21.94 7.91 -21.89
N VAL A 155 -21.83 6.72 -21.29
CA VAL A 155 -21.95 6.55 -19.85
C VAL A 155 -20.58 6.72 -19.23
N ARG A 156 -20.41 7.76 -18.40
CA ARG A 156 -19.20 7.98 -17.62
C ARG A 156 -19.15 7.02 -16.43
N ARG A 157 -17.94 6.64 -16.05
CA ARG A 157 -17.70 5.83 -14.85
C ARG A 157 -17.84 6.69 -13.60
N ALA A 158 -18.43 6.12 -12.55
CA ALA A 158 -18.60 6.81 -11.27
C ALA A 158 -17.30 6.84 -10.44
N ASP A 159 -16.34 5.97 -10.74
CA ASP A 159 -15.10 5.76 -10.01
C ASP A 159 -13.86 6.33 -10.72
N ALA A 160 -14.06 7.14 -11.77
CA ALA A 160 -12.96 7.79 -12.49
C ALA A 160 -12.25 8.82 -11.58
N ASP A 161 -10.92 8.93 -11.69
CA ASP A 161 -10.18 9.95 -10.93
C ASP A 161 -10.64 11.36 -11.36
N PRO A 162 -11.11 12.20 -10.41
CA PRO A 162 -11.57 13.55 -10.72
C PRO A 162 -10.50 14.40 -11.39
N ARG A 163 -9.21 14.14 -11.17
CA ARG A 163 -8.10 14.83 -11.84
C ARG A 163 -8.03 14.51 -13.33
N ALA A 164 -8.38 13.28 -13.72
CA ALA A 164 -8.42 12.89 -15.13
C ALA A 164 -9.65 13.49 -15.82
N VAL A 165 -10.80 13.48 -15.14
CA VAL A 165 -12.07 14.05 -15.65
C VAL A 165 -12.00 15.57 -15.81
N LEU A 166 -11.39 16.26 -14.85
CA LEU A 166 -11.24 17.72 -14.86
C LEU A 166 -10.02 18.18 -15.65
N TRP A 167 -9.30 17.25 -16.30
CA TRP A 167 -8.12 17.60 -17.05
C TRP A 167 -8.51 18.42 -18.28
N MET A 168 -8.01 19.66 -18.33
CA MET A 168 -8.08 20.51 -19.50
C MET A 168 -6.74 20.43 -20.22
N ASP A 169 -6.76 20.17 -21.53
CA ASP A 169 -5.60 20.43 -22.38
C ASP A 169 -5.38 21.95 -22.33
N ASP A 170 -4.25 22.43 -21.80
CA ASP A 170 -3.92 23.87 -21.70
C ASP A 170 -4.01 24.59 -23.08
N ASP A 171 -3.94 23.83 -24.18
CA ASP A 171 -4.12 24.32 -25.55
C ASP A 171 -5.56 24.79 -25.86
N ALA A 172 -6.57 24.35 -25.10
CA ALA A 172 -7.96 24.80 -25.25
C ALA A 172 -8.20 26.20 -24.65
N GLU A 173 -7.39 26.62 -23.67
CA GLU A 173 -7.49 27.93 -23.03
C GLU A 173 -6.94 29.06 -23.92
N ALA A 174 -6.01 28.74 -24.83
CA ALA A 174 -5.45 29.69 -25.79
C ALA A 174 -6.36 29.98 -27.01
N ALA A 175 -7.42 29.20 -27.21
CA ALA A 175 -8.34 29.30 -28.35
C ALA A 175 -9.75 29.80 -27.99
N ALA A 176 -10.01 30.09 -26.71
CA ALA A 176 -11.25 30.67 -26.19
C ALA A 176 -11.11 32.18 -25.95
#